data_AF-G5KEY0-F1
#
_entry.id   AF-G5KEY0-F1
#
_cell.length_a   1.000
_cell.length_b   1.000
_cell.length_c   1.000
_cell.angle_alpha   90.00
_cell.angle_beta   90.00
_cell.angle_gamma   90.00
#
_symmetry.space_group_name_H-M   'P 1'
#
loop_
_entity.id
_entity.type
_entity.pdbx_description
1 polymer ?
#
loop_
_entity_poly.entity_id
_entity_poly.type
_entity_poly.pdbx_seq_one_letter_code
_entity_poly.pdbx_strand_id
1 'polypeptide(L)'
;MNEKYGVPRDIYAKVKIIGLFISDIVLIGGSALIGITIAPKIFPTDMWLQMFAFIILTPIITLFLVLPNNGGKRNWQCMYLYFRRKRRRYISINPKYGGN
;
A
#
# COMPACT_ATOMS: atom_id res chain seq x y z
N MET A 1 24.85 17.14 38.25
CA MET A 1 24.40 17.37 36.85
C MET A 1 23.68 16.11 36.43
N ASN A 2 22.35 16.16 36.33
CA ASN A 2 21.55 14.99 35.95
C ASN A 2 21.57 14.91 34.42
N GLU A 3 22.60 14.27 33.87
CA GLU A 3 22.72 14.03 32.44
C GLU A 3 21.54 13.16 32.01
N LYS A 4 20.53 13.80 31.43
CA LYS A 4 19.49 13.13 30.65
C LYS A 4 20.22 12.46 29.50
N TYR A 5 20.67 11.22 29.70
CA TYR A 5 21.13 10.34 28.63
C TYR A 5 19.94 10.17 27.68
N GLY A 6 19.85 11.07 26.69
CA GLY A 6 18.89 10.97 25.62
C GLY A 6 19.15 9.66 24.91
N VAL A 7 18.11 8.86 24.74
CA VAL A 7 18.19 7.60 24.01
C VAL A 7 18.88 7.86 22.65
N PRO A 8 19.96 7.14 22.31
CA PRO A 8 20.68 7.33 21.06
C PRO A 8 19.74 7.27 19.86
N ARG A 9 19.95 8.16 18.88
CA ARG A 9 19.13 8.25 17.64
C ARG A 9 19.01 6.89 16.92
N ASP A 10 20.01 6.03 17.05
CA ASP A 10 20.04 4.71 16.42
C ASP A 10 19.03 3.73 17.04
N ILE A 11 18.75 3.84 18.34
CA ILE A 11 17.72 3.04 19.02
C ILE A 11 16.32 3.45 18.52
N TYR A 12 16.06 4.75 18.37
CA TYR A 12 14.80 5.24 17.79
C TYR A 12 14.59 4.78 16.35
N ALA A 13 15.65 4.73 15.54
CA ALA A 13 15.57 4.25 14.16
C ALA A 13 15.18 2.77 14.09
N LYS A 14 15.76 1.92 14.95
CA LYS A 14 15.40 0.49 15.04
C LYS A 14 13.93 0.29 15.41
N VAL A 15 13.46 0.99 16.44
CA VAL A 15 12.05 0.94 16.87
C VAL A 15 11.11 1.38 15.75
N LYS A 16 11.48 2.42 14.99
CA LYS A 16 10.70 2.91 13.86
C LYS A 16 10.60 1.87 12.73
N ILE A 17 11.70 1.19 12.41
CA ILE A 17 11.72 0.13 11.39
C ILE A 17 10.83 -1.04 11.80
N ILE A 18 10.92 -1.48 13.06
CA ILE A 18 10.07 -2.54 13.60
C ILE A 18 8.60 -2.12 13.55
N GLY A 19 8.28 -0.89 13.96
CA GLY A 19 6.91 -0.37 13.89
C GLY A 19 6.35 -0.34 12.48
N LEU A 20 7.17 0.02 11.48
CA LEU A 20 6.78 -0.03 10.07
C LEU A 20 6.48 -1.47 9.62
N PHE A 21 7.33 -2.43 10.01
CA PHE A 21 7.14 -3.84 9.68
C PHE A 21 5.86 -4.42 10.31
N ILE A 22 5.60 -4.11 11.58
CA ILE A 22 4.37 -4.52 12.27
C ILE A 22 3.15 -3.91 11.57
N SER A 23 3.20 -2.62 11.22
CA SER A 23 2.09 -1.97 10.52
C SER A 23 1.78 -2.63 9.17
N ASP A 24 2.82 -3.10 8.48
CA ASP A 24 2.70 -3.76 7.19
C ASP A 24 2.07 -5.16 7.33
N ILE A 25 2.49 -5.93 8.34
CA ILE A 25 1.87 -7.22 8.68
C ILE A 25 0.40 -7.03 9.03
N VAL A 26 0.08 -6.05 9.87
CA VAL A 26 -1.30 -5.77 10.28
C VAL A 26 -2.17 -5.39 9.08
N LEU A 27 -1.65 -4.61 8.13
CA LEU A 27 -2.38 -4.25 6.92
C LEU A 27 -2.67 -5.46 6.03
N ILE A 28 -1.68 -6.34 5.83
CA ILE A 28 -1.84 -7.55 5.00
C ILE A 28 -2.75 -8.58 5.68
N GLY A 29 -2.55 -8.82 6.98
CA GLY A 29 -3.39 -9.73 7.75
C GLY A 29 -4.83 -9.21 7.91
N GLY A 30 -4.96 -7.91 8.18
CA GLY A 30 -6.26 -7.25 8.27
C GLY A 30 -7.04 -7.29 6.96
N SER A 31 -6.39 -7.08 5.81
CA SER A 31 -7.05 -7.17 4.50
C SER A 31 -7.51 -8.59 4.18
N ALA A 32 -6.74 -9.62 4.54
CA ALA A 32 -7.15 -11.01 4.39
C ALA A 32 -8.38 -11.33 5.25
N LEU A 33 -8.39 -10.93 6.53
CA LEU A 33 -9.53 -11.13 7.43
C LEU A 33 -10.79 -10.40 6.93
N ILE A 34 -10.63 -9.16 6.46
CA ILE A 34 -11.72 -8.39 5.85
C ILE A 34 -12.22 -9.10 4.58
N GLY A 35 -11.32 -9.60 3.73
CA GLY A 35 -11.69 -10.37 2.54
C GLY A 35 -12.54 -11.59 2.88
N ILE A 36 -12.12 -12.40 3.85
CA ILE A 36 -12.85 -13.61 4.28
C ILE A 36 -14.22 -13.26 4.89
N THR A 37 -14.30 -12.20 5.69
CA THR A 37 -15.55 -11.83 6.40
C THR A 37 -16.57 -11.15 5.50
N ILE A 38 -16.11 -10.43 4.47
CA ILE A 38 -16.97 -9.66 3.57
C ILE A 38 -17.33 -10.45 2.31
N ALA A 39 -16.43 -11.27 1.76
CA ALA A 39 -16.67 -11.95 0.48
C ALA A 39 -17.97 -12.77 0.45
N PRO A 40 -18.35 -13.55 1.49
CA PRO A 40 -19.62 -14.29 1.49
C PRO A 40 -20.87 -13.40 1.52
N LYS A 41 -20.73 -12.11 1.89
CA LYS A 41 -21.84 -11.15 1.93
C LYS A 41 -22.03 -10.43 0.59
N ILE A 42 -20.97 -10.34 -0.23
CA ILE A 42 -20.98 -9.64 -1.51
C ILE A 42 -21.28 -10.60 -2.66
N PHE A 43 -20.69 -11.80 -2.64
CA PHE A 43 -20.79 -12.74 -3.74
C PHE A 43 -21.95 -13.73 -3.53
N PRO A 44 -22.79 -13.95 -4.56
CA PRO A 44 -23.80 -15.01 -4.52
C PRO A 44 -23.14 -16.40 -4.52
N THR A 45 -23.85 -17.42 -4.04
CA THR A 45 -23.34 -18.80 -3.88
C THR A 45 -22.85 -19.42 -5.17
N ASP A 46 -23.46 -19.03 -6.31
CA ASP A 46 -23.11 -19.56 -7.62
C ASP A 46 -21.77 -19.01 -8.15
N MET A 47 -21.27 -17.90 -7.58
CA MET A 47 -20.02 -17.22 -7.97
C MET A 47 -18.85 -17.54 -7.02
N TRP A 48 -18.82 -18.75 -6.47
CA TRP A 48 -17.81 -19.17 -5.49
C TRP A 48 -16.36 -18.99 -5.99
N LEU A 49 -16.09 -19.25 -7.28
CA LEU A 49 -14.74 -19.10 -7.84
C LEU A 49 -14.26 -17.64 -7.85
N GLN A 50 -15.16 -16.69 -8.13
CA GLN A 50 -14.87 -15.25 -8.07
C GLN A 50 -14.69 -14.79 -6.63
N MET A 51 -15.46 -15.36 -5.69
CA MET A 51 -15.31 -15.11 -4.26
C MET A 51 -13.92 -15.52 -3.75
N PHE A 52 -13.46 -16.73 -4.11
CA PHE A 52 -12.10 -17.18 -3.74
C PHE A 52 -11.01 -16.34 -4.39
N ALA A 53 -11.17 -15.99 -5.67
CA ALA A 53 -10.26 -15.07 -6.34
C ALA A 53 -10.17 -13.73 -5.61
N PHE A 54 -11.30 -13.16 -5.17
CA PHE A 54 -11.34 -11.93 -4.39
C PHE A 54 -10.60 -12.07 -3.04
N ILE A 55 -10.85 -13.15 -2.31
CA ILE A 55 -10.21 -13.42 -1.01
C ILE A 55 -8.68 -13.51 -1.16
N ILE A 56 -8.18 -14.11 -2.24
CA ILE A 56 -6.74 -14.29 -2.48
C ILE A 56 -6.11 -13.01 -3.06
N LEU A 57 -6.78 -12.35 -4.01
CA LEU A 57 -6.26 -11.15 -4.66
C LEU A 57 -6.16 -9.97 -3.70
N THR A 58 -7.10 -9.85 -2.75
CA THR A 58 -7.11 -8.75 -1.77
C THR A 58 -5.80 -8.64 -0.99
N PRO A 59 -5.32 -9.68 -0.28
CA PRO A 59 -4.05 -9.63 0.43
C PRO A 59 -2.85 -9.46 -0.51
N ILE A 60 -2.87 -10.07 -1.70
CA ILE A 60 -1.80 -9.91 -2.71
C ILE A 60 -1.67 -8.44 -3.14
N ILE A 61 -2.79 -7.77 -3.41
CA ILE A 61 -2.80 -6.35 -3.78
C ILE A 61 -2.29 -5.51 -2.61
N THR A 62 -2.73 -5.79 -1.38
CA THR A 62 -2.23 -5.04 -0.21
C THR A 62 -0.74 -5.23 0.03
N LEU A 63 -0.23 -6.44 -0.17
CA LEU A 63 1.21 -6.73 -0.14
C LEU A 63 1.93 -5.88 -1.18
N PHE A 64 1.45 -5.90 -2.43
CA PHE A 64 2.01 -5.08 -3.50
C PHE A 64 2.02 -3.59 -3.14
N LEU A 65 0.93 -3.05 -2.57
CA LEU A 65 0.82 -1.64 -2.22
C LEU A 65 1.81 -1.21 -1.14
N VAL A 66 2.13 -2.11 -0.22
CA VAL A 66 3.04 -1.87 0.91
C VAL A 66 4.51 -2.01 0.52
N LEU A 67 4.82 -2.83 -0.49
CA LEU A 67 6.19 -3.03 -0.98
C LEU A 67 6.85 -1.70 -1.39
N PRO A 68 8.18 -1.58 -1.15
CA PRO A 68 8.94 -0.42 -1.60
C PRO A 68 9.03 -0.42 -3.12
N ASN A 69 8.85 0.77 -3.69
CA ASN A 69 9.14 1.06 -5.08
C ASN A 69 10.58 1.57 -5.21
N ASN A 70 11.19 1.43 -6.39
CA ASN A 70 12.57 1.82 -6.67
C ASN A 70 12.90 3.29 -6.37
N GLY A 71 11.88 4.15 -6.24
CA GLY A 71 12.01 5.56 -5.84
C GLY A 71 12.02 5.84 -4.32
N GLY A 72 12.22 4.82 -3.47
CA GLY A 72 12.28 4.99 -2.00
C GLY A 72 10.93 5.27 -1.33
N LYS A 73 9.83 5.13 -2.06
CA LYS A 73 8.45 5.30 -1.59
C LYS A 73 7.70 3.98 -1.71
N ARG A 74 6.62 3.80 -0.95
CA ARG A 74 5.74 2.63 -1.12
C ARG A 74 4.91 2.75 -2.40
N ASN A 75 4.51 1.61 -2.98
CA ASN A 75 3.73 1.58 -4.22
C ASN A 75 2.43 2.39 -4.13
N TRP A 76 1.73 2.37 -3.00
CA TRP A 76 0.52 3.18 -2.80
C TRP A 76 0.80 4.70 -2.90
N GLN A 77 1.97 5.16 -2.42
CA GLN A 77 2.34 6.58 -2.47
C GLN A 77 2.62 7.01 -3.91
N CYS A 78 3.25 6.13 -4.69
CA CYS A 78 3.48 6.36 -6.11
C CYS A 78 2.17 6.44 -6.88
N MET A 79 1.23 5.52 -6.63
CA MET A 79 -0.11 5.56 -7.21
C MET A 79 -0.85 6.85 -6.84
N TYR A 80 -0.84 7.24 -5.56
CA TYR A 80 -1.46 8.48 -5.11
C TYR A 80 -0.90 9.70 -5.84
N LEU A 81 0.43 9.80 -5.96
CA LEU A 81 1.08 10.88 -6.69
C LEU A 81 0.74 10.88 -8.18
N TYR A 82 0.67 9.71 -8.80
CA TYR A 82 0.28 9.55 -10.20
C TYR A 82 -1.14 10.07 -10.44
N PHE A 83 -2.12 9.62 -9.65
CA PHE A 83 -3.51 10.07 -9.77
C PHE A 83 -3.68 11.54 -9.42
N ARG A 84 -2.98 12.05 -8.40
CA ARG A 84 -2.99 13.48 -8.03
C ARG A 84 -2.46 14.36 -9.17
N ARG A 85 -1.40 13.92 -9.86
CA ARG A 85 -0.83 14.66 -11.01
C ARG A 85 -1.75 14.61 -12.23
N LYS A 86 -2.35 13.45 -12.53
CA LYS A 86 -3.29 13.30 -13.66
C LYS A 86 -4.53 14.18 -13.52
N ARG A 87 -5.10 14.31 -12.31
CA ARG A 87 -6.24 15.22 -12.06
C ARG A 87 -5.96 16.70 -12.41
N ARG A 88 -4.68 17.12 -12.46
CA ARG A 88 -4.29 18.51 -12.73
C ARG A 88 -3.74 18.73 -14.14
N ARG A 89 -3.58 17.69 -14.95
CA ARG A 89 -2.91 17.76 -16.26
C ARG A 89 -3.53 16.77 -17.23
N TYR A 90 -4.70 17.12 -17.77
CA TYR A 90 -5.01 16.75 -19.15
C TYR A 90 -4.20 17.69 -20.05
N ILE A 91 -2.91 17.42 -20.20
CA ILE A 91 -2.15 18.09 -21.25
C ILE A 91 -2.62 17.39 -22.53
N SER A 92 -3.34 18.12 -23.37
CA SER A 92 -3.64 17.68 -24.73
C SER A 92 -2.33 17.25 -25.38
N ILE A 93 -2.25 16.01 -25.84
CA ILE A 93 -1.14 15.56 -26.69
C ILE A 93 -1.20 16.46 -27.92
N ASN A 94 -0.26 17.41 -28.01
CA ASN A 94 -0.12 18.25 -29.19
C ASN A 94 0.75 17.47 -30.18
N PRO A 95 0.20 16.95 -31.30
CA PRO A 95 0.97 16.17 -32.25
C PRO A 95 2.07 16.98 -32.96
N LYS A 96 2.12 18.31 -32.80
CA LYS A 96 3.20 19.15 -33.36
C LYS A 96 4.53 19.04 -32.62
N TYR A 97 4.55 18.57 -31.38
CA TYR A 97 5.76 18.45 -30.60
C TYR A 97 5.78 17.06 -29.97
N GLY A 98 6.29 16.10 -30.75
CA GLY A 98 6.42 14.69 -30.36
C GLY A 98 6.91 14.55 -28.94
N GLY A 99 6.19 13.74 -28.16
CA GLY A 99 6.66 13.28 -26.86
C GLY A 99 7.93 12.48 -27.06
N ASN A 100 8.99 12.89 -26.36
CA ASN A 100 10.22 12.12 -26.20
C ASN A 100 9.95 10.75 -25.59
#